data_AF-A0A2A6BS19-F1
#
_entry.id   AF-A0A2A6BS19-F1
#
_cell.length_a   1.000
_cell.length_b   1.000
_cell.length_c   1.000
_cell.angle_alpha   90.00
_cell.angle_beta   90.00
_cell.angle_gamma   90.00
#
_symmetry.space_group_name_H-M   'P 1'
#
loop_
_entity.id
_entity.type
_entity.pdbx_description
1 polymer ?
#
loop_
_entity_poly.entity_id
_entity_poly.type
_entity_poly.pdbx_seq_one_letter_code
_entity_poly.pdbx_strand_id
1 'polypeptide(L)'
;MAPAKRKATTTVDAARKESRRSTSVASERIPHRNVLPANIRPDPEAQHKQTIMWNCDNVSTIDDNGRNSPTYTIRGMKWYIRVRTETSERTQNEQQFSVYIYCLEKNNLDTWYADVLSNVTLINRRDTTKNKKERFSYRFSHGLSNSGYASFVKMSELLAPEQARTIIIIGYILNNTIKIEVVISVVKIHGLTPPATVYDFTQPIEHLTDGILIVGGKPVHISKQILATNSPVFEALFFRGFREAKQEEIELEEVDYDEFVELLQTLYVPDKEINPTNCGYLLKMADRFQMKHSILLKLQKPSDVVSLKNQRDYVPISDTMKLIVTEHQLKLMNKKP
;
A
#
# COMPACT_ATOMS: atom_id res chain seq x y z
N MET A 1 -9.21 -31.49 86.23
CA MET A 1 -8.20 -32.54 86.03
C MET A 1 -7.91 -32.66 84.55
N ALA A 2 -6.64 -32.56 84.15
CA ALA A 2 -6.14 -32.69 82.76
C ALA A 2 -6.02 -34.20 82.36
N PRO A 3 -5.51 -34.61 81.16
CA PRO A 3 -5.02 -33.82 80.00
C PRO A 3 -5.29 -34.37 78.56
N ALA A 4 -5.12 -33.47 77.59
CA ALA A 4 -4.47 -33.52 76.25
C ALA A 4 -4.26 -34.83 75.43
N LYS A 5 -4.44 -34.73 74.08
CA LYS A 5 -3.33 -34.57 73.08
C LYS A 5 -3.79 -34.38 71.62
N ARG A 6 -3.00 -33.56 70.91
CA ARG A 6 -3.01 -33.21 69.47
C ARG A 6 -2.62 -34.39 68.54
N LYS A 7 -3.08 -34.37 67.28
CA LYS A 7 -2.23 -34.16 66.07
C LYS A 7 -3.03 -34.07 64.76
N ALA A 8 -2.49 -33.29 63.85
CA ALA A 8 -2.99 -32.92 62.53
C ALA A 8 -2.62 -33.93 61.43
N THR A 9 -3.30 -33.82 60.27
CA THR A 9 -2.74 -33.55 58.91
C THR A 9 -3.64 -34.14 57.81
N THR A 10 -4.23 -33.24 57.00
CA THR A 10 -4.42 -33.22 55.52
C THR A 10 -4.13 -34.52 54.74
N THR A 11 -4.87 -34.93 53.70
CA THR A 11 -5.09 -34.21 52.43
C THR A 11 -5.98 -35.04 51.47
N VAL A 12 -6.72 -34.34 50.59
CA VAL A 12 -7.30 -34.73 49.28
C VAL A 12 -8.35 -35.86 49.21
N ASP A 13 -9.62 -35.46 49.20
CA ASP A 13 -10.72 -36.25 48.62
C ASP A 13 -11.77 -35.29 48.02
N ALA A 14 -11.65 -35.00 46.73
CA ALA A 14 -12.74 -34.43 45.91
C ALA A 14 -12.35 -34.46 44.42
N ALA A 15 -12.09 -35.65 43.88
CA ALA A 15 -11.92 -35.82 42.43
C ALA A 15 -12.42 -37.20 41.98
N ARG A 16 -13.73 -37.47 42.14
CA ARG A 16 -14.36 -38.61 41.45
C ARG A 16 -15.89 -38.52 41.41
N LYS A 17 -16.42 -37.84 40.40
CA LYS A 17 -17.56 -38.25 39.56
C LYS A 17 -18.13 -37.03 38.84
N GLU A 18 -17.78 -36.88 37.58
CA GLU A 18 -18.80 -36.68 36.54
C GLU A 18 -18.21 -37.09 35.19
N SER A 19 -18.76 -38.20 34.68
CA SER A 19 -18.41 -38.79 33.40
C SER A 19 -19.54 -38.48 32.42
N ARG A 20 -19.15 -38.08 31.21
CA ARG A 20 -19.92 -38.07 29.95
C ARG A 20 -20.85 -36.87 29.72
N ARG A 21 -20.29 -35.85 29.08
CA ARG A 21 -20.91 -35.24 27.90
C ARG A 21 -19.85 -34.87 26.88
N SER A 22 -20.02 -35.41 25.69
CA SER A 22 -19.27 -35.16 24.47
C SER A 22 -19.40 -33.70 24.04
N THR A 23 -18.27 -33.01 23.88
CA THR A 23 -18.18 -31.74 23.15
C THR A 23 -16.93 -31.75 22.29
N SER A 24 -17.12 -31.33 21.05
CA SER A 24 -16.15 -31.26 19.96
C SER A 24 -14.88 -30.51 20.35
N VAL A 25 -13.73 -31.12 20.12
CA VAL A 25 -12.42 -30.45 20.25
C VAL A 25 -12.32 -29.40 19.14
N ALA A 26 -12.53 -28.14 19.52
CA ALA A 26 -12.21 -26.98 18.71
C ALA A 26 -10.70 -26.99 18.42
N SER A 27 -10.33 -26.85 17.15
CA SER A 27 -8.93 -26.71 16.73
C SER A 27 -8.29 -25.52 17.46
N GLU A 28 -7.21 -25.78 18.19
CA GLU A 28 -6.43 -24.76 18.89
C GLU A 28 -5.96 -23.68 17.90
N ARG A 29 -6.53 -22.48 18.02
CA ARG A 29 -6.04 -21.27 17.35
C ARG A 29 -4.84 -20.77 18.14
N ILE A 30 -3.65 -20.82 17.56
CA ILE A 30 -2.46 -20.14 18.08
C ILE A 30 -2.76 -18.62 18.08
N PRO A 31 -2.57 -17.90 19.21
CA PRO A 31 -2.88 -16.47 19.28
C PRO A 31 -1.86 -15.66 18.47
N HIS A 32 -2.29 -15.12 17.32
CA HIS A 32 -1.49 -14.21 16.52
C HIS A 32 -1.25 -12.89 17.28
N ARG A 33 0.03 -12.58 17.56
CA ARG A 33 0.48 -11.41 18.36
C ARG A 33 0.09 -10.03 17.78
N ASN A 34 -0.44 -9.98 16.56
CA ASN A 34 -0.72 -8.76 15.79
C ASN A 34 -2.21 -8.59 15.41
N VAL A 35 -3.10 -9.34 16.06
CA VAL A 35 -4.55 -9.18 15.91
C VAL A 35 -4.96 -7.86 16.56
N LEU A 36 -5.72 -7.06 15.81
CA LEU A 36 -6.17 -5.77 16.32
C LEU A 36 -7.22 -5.95 17.44
N PRO A 37 -7.31 -5.03 18.41
CA PRO A 37 -8.33 -5.07 19.44
C PRO A 37 -9.75 -5.08 18.83
N ALA A 38 -10.69 -5.80 19.47
CA ALA A 38 -12.05 -6.01 18.95
C ALA A 38 -12.90 -4.73 18.75
N ASN A 39 -12.43 -3.58 19.24
CA ASN A 39 -13.17 -2.32 19.25
C ASN A 39 -12.96 -1.43 18.01
N ILE A 40 -12.17 -1.88 17.02
CA ILE A 40 -11.98 -1.11 15.78
C ILE A 40 -13.21 -1.28 14.89
N ARG A 41 -14.00 -0.21 14.76
CA ARG A 41 -15.19 -0.18 13.88
C ARG A 41 -14.82 0.40 12.51
N PRO A 42 -15.23 -0.22 11.40
CA PRO A 42 -15.08 0.37 10.08
C PRO A 42 -16.01 1.57 9.92
N ASP A 43 -15.48 2.68 9.43
CA ASP A 43 -16.24 3.87 9.02
C ASP A 43 -17.07 3.53 7.75
N PRO A 44 -18.41 3.70 7.75
CA PRO A 44 -19.29 3.25 6.67
C PRO A 44 -19.09 3.90 5.30
N GLU A 45 -18.50 5.09 5.21
CA GLU A 45 -18.52 5.90 3.96
C GLU A 45 -17.15 6.13 3.27
N ALA A 46 -16.04 5.62 3.78
CA ALA A 46 -14.74 6.15 3.38
C ALA A 46 -13.97 5.31 2.32
N GLN A 47 -13.15 6.03 1.54
CA GLN A 47 -12.16 5.58 0.53
C GLN A 47 -11.10 4.55 1.04
N HIS A 48 -11.28 3.99 2.24
CA HIS A 48 -10.38 3.06 2.91
C HIS A 48 -10.65 1.59 2.61
N LYS A 49 -11.74 1.28 1.89
CA LYS A 49 -12.21 -0.09 1.66
C LYS A 49 -12.31 -0.40 0.17
N GLN A 50 -11.86 -1.58 -0.23
CA GLN A 50 -12.08 -2.11 -1.58
C GLN A 50 -12.55 -3.56 -1.53
N THR A 51 -13.49 -3.90 -2.40
CA THR A 51 -13.91 -5.29 -2.66
C THR A 51 -13.25 -5.77 -3.95
N ILE A 52 -12.44 -6.82 -3.84
CA ILE A 52 -11.68 -7.41 -4.95
C ILE A 52 -12.35 -8.72 -5.32
N MET A 53 -12.81 -8.83 -6.57
CA MET A 53 -13.30 -10.08 -7.15
C MET A 53 -12.24 -10.67 -8.06
N TRP A 54 -11.60 -11.76 -7.64
CA TRP A 54 -10.54 -12.41 -8.40
C TRP A 54 -10.99 -13.78 -8.91
N ASN A 55 -10.94 -13.97 -10.23
CA ASN A 55 -11.00 -15.27 -10.88
C ASN A 55 -9.57 -15.80 -11.02
N CYS A 56 -9.22 -16.83 -10.26
CA CYS A 56 -7.94 -17.51 -10.37
C CYS A 56 -8.11 -18.72 -11.29
N ASP A 57 -7.57 -18.63 -12.51
CA ASP A 57 -7.64 -19.69 -13.51
C ASP A 57 -6.59 -20.79 -13.25
N ASN A 58 -6.75 -21.92 -13.95
CA ASN A 58 -5.84 -23.06 -13.92
C ASN A 58 -5.56 -23.61 -12.50
N VAL A 59 -6.58 -23.69 -11.66
CA VAL A 59 -6.48 -24.07 -10.23
C VAL A 59 -5.88 -25.46 -10.03
N SER A 60 -6.13 -26.37 -10.97
CA SER A 60 -5.59 -27.74 -10.95
C SER A 60 -4.06 -27.81 -10.94
N THR A 61 -3.38 -26.73 -11.35
CA THR A 61 -1.92 -26.64 -11.38
C THR A 61 -1.37 -25.68 -10.33
N ILE A 62 -2.16 -25.28 -9.33
CA ILE A 62 -1.65 -24.52 -8.19
C ILE A 62 -0.87 -25.47 -7.26
N ASP A 63 0.33 -25.07 -6.92
CA ASP A 63 1.24 -25.74 -5.99
C ASP A 63 1.62 -24.79 -4.83
N ASP A 64 2.71 -25.09 -4.12
CA ASP A 64 3.23 -24.31 -3.01
C ASP A 64 3.95 -23.01 -3.43
N ASN A 65 4.39 -22.90 -4.69
CA ASN A 65 4.89 -21.65 -5.26
C ASN A 65 3.79 -20.58 -5.35
N GLY A 66 2.55 -21.04 -5.55
CA GLY A 66 1.36 -20.21 -5.50
C GLY A 66 1.17 -19.30 -6.71
N ARG A 67 0.10 -18.51 -6.65
CA ARG A 67 -0.28 -17.54 -7.67
C ARG A 67 -0.74 -16.25 -7.04
N ASN A 68 -0.42 -15.15 -7.71
CA ASN A 68 -0.77 -13.82 -7.28
C ASN A 68 -1.89 -13.27 -8.15
N SER A 69 -2.82 -12.55 -7.54
CA SER A 69 -3.73 -11.66 -8.25
C SER A 69 -2.95 -10.51 -8.89
N PRO A 70 -3.59 -9.70 -9.75
CA PRO A 70 -3.13 -8.34 -10.02
C PRO A 70 -2.91 -7.55 -8.73
N THR A 71 -2.17 -6.45 -8.84
CA THR A 71 -1.96 -5.53 -7.73
C THR A 71 -3.11 -4.52 -7.64
N TYR A 72 -3.58 -4.26 -6.43
CA TYR A 72 -4.64 -3.30 -6.12
C TYR A 72 -4.10 -2.21 -5.20
N THR A 73 -4.52 -0.96 -5.41
CA THR A 73 -4.06 0.17 -4.59
C THR A 73 -5.19 0.64 -3.67
N ILE A 74 -4.96 0.58 -2.36
CA ILE A 74 -5.92 1.00 -1.33
C ILE A 74 -5.20 1.93 -0.38
N ARG A 75 -5.67 3.20 -0.31
CA ARG A 75 -5.00 4.29 0.41
C ARG A 75 -3.49 4.34 0.11
N GLY A 76 -3.13 4.24 -1.17
CA GLY A 76 -1.75 4.37 -1.66
C GLY A 76 -0.84 3.17 -1.47
N MET A 77 -1.22 2.24 -0.60
CA MET A 77 -0.51 0.98 -0.49
C MET A 77 -0.96 0.02 -1.58
N LYS A 78 0.01 -0.74 -2.08
CA LYS A 78 -0.20 -1.80 -3.08
C LYS A 78 -0.42 -3.13 -2.37
N TRP A 79 -1.38 -3.90 -2.86
CA TRP A 79 -1.80 -5.18 -2.30
C TRP A 79 -1.96 -6.22 -3.39
N TYR A 80 -1.68 -7.48 -3.10
CA TYR A 80 -2.15 -8.61 -3.93
C TYR A 80 -2.63 -9.77 -3.06
N ILE A 81 -3.47 -10.61 -3.63
CA ILE A 81 -3.93 -11.85 -3.03
C ILE A 81 -3.04 -12.97 -3.56
N ARG A 82 -2.54 -13.84 -2.69
CA ARG A 82 -1.84 -15.05 -3.06
C ARG A 82 -2.66 -16.27 -2.66
N VAL A 83 -2.82 -17.18 -3.61
CA VAL A 83 -3.32 -18.53 -3.36
C VAL A 83 -2.20 -19.53 -3.58
N ARG A 84 -2.14 -20.57 -2.76
CA ARG A 84 -1.19 -21.68 -2.94
C ARG A 84 -1.72 -22.93 -2.25
N THR A 85 -1.20 -24.09 -2.61
CA THR A 85 -1.36 -25.25 -1.74
C THR A 85 -0.43 -25.12 -0.55
N GLU A 86 -0.87 -25.52 0.63
CA GLU A 86 -0.01 -25.63 1.80
C GLU A 86 -0.18 -26.99 2.47
N THR A 87 0.95 -27.66 2.69
CA THR A 87 1.04 -28.90 3.46
C THR A 87 2.21 -28.73 4.43
N SER A 88 1.91 -28.45 5.68
CA SER A 88 2.91 -28.18 6.73
C SER A 88 2.42 -28.67 8.08
N GLU A 89 3.27 -28.68 9.10
CA GLU A 89 2.86 -28.99 10.48
C GLU A 89 1.67 -28.12 10.94
N ARG A 90 1.62 -26.86 10.50
CA ARG A 90 0.53 -25.92 10.79
C ARG A 90 -0.80 -26.34 10.14
N THR A 91 -0.75 -27.07 9.04
CA THR A 91 -1.93 -27.67 8.40
C THR A 91 -2.15 -29.13 8.81
N GLN A 92 -1.48 -29.60 9.87
CA GLN A 92 -1.47 -30.99 10.30
C GLN A 92 -1.02 -31.95 9.19
N ASN A 93 -0.14 -31.48 8.30
CA ASN A 93 0.33 -32.18 7.11
C ASN A 93 -0.80 -32.62 6.16
N GLU A 94 -1.97 -31.98 6.25
CA GLU A 94 -3.04 -32.13 5.26
C GLU A 94 -2.93 -31.01 4.22
N GLN A 95 -3.14 -31.34 2.94
CA GLN A 95 -3.05 -30.37 1.85
C GLN A 95 -4.24 -29.42 1.87
N GLN A 96 -3.96 -28.14 2.08
CA GLN A 96 -4.94 -27.06 2.14
C GLN A 96 -4.80 -26.13 0.94
N PHE A 97 -5.93 -25.60 0.48
CA PHE A 97 -5.96 -24.38 -0.32
C PHE A 97 -5.81 -23.21 0.64
N SER A 98 -4.74 -22.44 0.48
CA SER A 98 -4.44 -21.29 1.33
C SER A 98 -4.68 -19.98 0.60
N VAL A 99 -5.05 -18.95 1.35
CA VAL A 99 -5.29 -17.60 0.83
C VAL A 99 -4.64 -16.57 1.73
N TYR A 100 -3.83 -15.70 1.13
CA TYR A 100 -3.08 -14.66 1.82
C TYR A 100 -3.27 -13.32 1.13
N ILE A 101 -3.23 -12.25 1.91
CA ILE A 101 -3.14 -10.87 1.43
C ILE A 101 -1.74 -10.38 1.74
N TYR A 102 -1.08 -9.83 0.73
CA TYR A 102 0.25 -9.25 0.83
C TYR A 102 0.18 -7.73 0.65
N CYS A 103 0.84 -6.99 1.54
CA CYS A 103 1.18 -5.59 1.38
C CYS A 103 2.56 -5.49 0.71
N LEU A 104 2.69 -4.64 -0.31
CA LEU A 104 3.92 -4.45 -1.10
C LEU A 104 4.72 -3.21 -0.64
N GLU A 105 4.47 -2.73 0.58
CA GLU A 105 5.26 -1.65 1.15
C GLU A 105 6.73 -2.08 1.31
N LYS A 106 7.64 -1.25 0.80
CA LYS A 106 9.09 -1.49 0.78
C LYS A 106 9.84 -0.64 1.80
N ASN A 107 9.14 0.20 2.54
CA ASN A 107 9.72 0.96 3.62
C ASN A 107 10.27 0.00 4.69
N ASN A 108 11.59 0.07 4.92
CA ASN A 108 12.32 -0.79 5.85
C ASN A 108 12.33 -0.24 7.29
N LEU A 109 11.66 0.89 7.55
CA LEU A 109 11.55 1.46 8.89
C LEU A 109 10.45 0.75 9.67
N ASP A 110 10.73 0.36 10.92
CA ASP A 110 9.74 -0.27 11.81
C ASP A 110 8.70 0.72 12.36
N THR A 111 8.78 2.00 11.98
CA THR A 111 7.88 3.06 12.44
C THR A 111 6.55 3.06 11.69
N TRP A 112 6.47 2.42 10.52
CA TRP A 112 5.25 2.39 9.75
C TRP A 112 4.36 1.20 10.10
N TYR A 113 3.06 1.41 10.04
CA TYR A 113 2.10 0.30 10.08
C TYR A 113 0.79 0.64 9.39
N ALA A 114 0.08 -0.42 8.97
CA ALA A 114 -1.28 -0.36 8.49
C ALA A 114 -2.17 -1.35 9.26
N ASP A 115 -3.21 -0.82 9.92
CA ASP A 115 -4.23 -1.62 10.59
C ASP A 115 -5.32 -1.97 9.58
N VAL A 116 -5.48 -3.27 9.31
CA VAL A 116 -6.37 -3.79 8.28
C VAL A 116 -7.42 -4.71 8.87
N LEU A 117 -8.66 -4.54 8.41
CA LEU A 117 -9.72 -5.52 8.56
C LEU A 117 -9.97 -6.16 7.19
N SER A 118 -10.04 -7.49 7.14
CA SER A 118 -10.28 -8.19 5.89
C SER A 118 -11.31 -9.30 6.03
N ASN A 119 -12.16 -9.44 5.02
CA ASN A 119 -13.01 -10.61 4.81
C ASN A 119 -12.54 -11.34 3.56
N VAL A 120 -12.35 -12.65 3.65
CA VAL A 120 -11.99 -13.52 2.53
C VAL A 120 -13.12 -14.51 2.31
N THR A 121 -13.66 -14.55 1.11
CA THR A 121 -14.76 -15.43 0.72
C THR A 121 -14.36 -16.27 -0.49
N LEU A 122 -14.38 -17.60 -0.33
CA LEU A 122 -14.42 -18.51 -1.48
C LEU A 122 -15.86 -18.60 -1.99
N ILE A 123 -16.06 -18.22 -3.25
CA ILE A 123 -17.39 -18.19 -3.84
C ILE A 123 -17.75 -19.57 -4.40
N ASN A 124 -18.85 -20.13 -3.90
CA ASN A 124 -19.55 -21.21 -4.54
C ASN A 124 -20.48 -20.61 -5.61
N ARG A 125 -20.23 -20.94 -6.87
CA ARG A 125 -20.94 -20.39 -8.03
C ARG A 125 -22.33 -21.01 -8.25
N ARG A 126 -22.67 -22.08 -7.53
CA ARG A 126 -23.96 -22.78 -7.63
C ARG A 126 -24.87 -22.44 -6.45
N ASP A 127 -24.30 -22.28 -5.27
CA ASP A 127 -25.03 -22.05 -4.03
C ASP A 127 -24.25 -21.13 -3.10
N THR A 128 -24.60 -19.85 -3.10
CA THR A 128 -23.92 -18.81 -2.32
C THR A 128 -24.01 -19.03 -0.81
N THR A 129 -24.95 -19.85 -0.32
CA THR A 129 -25.04 -20.22 1.10
C THR A 129 -23.87 -21.10 1.53
N LYS A 130 -23.23 -21.79 0.57
CA LYS A 130 -22.03 -22.60 0.77
C LYS A 130 -20.74 -21.82 0.62
N ASN A 131 -20.77 -20.50 0.45
CA ASN A 131 -19.55 -19.70 0.45
C ASN A 131 -18.74 -19.93 1.74
N LYS A 132 -17.45 -20.24 1.60
CA LYS A 132 -16.55 -20.34 2.76
C LYS A 132 -16.01 -18.95 3.05
N LYS A 133 -16.23 -18.46 4.27
CA LYS A 133 -15.91 -17.08 4.66
C LYS A 133 -15.07 -17.07 5.92
N GLU A 134 -13.99 -16.31 5.88
CA GLU A 134 -13.19 -16.02 7.07
C GLU A 134 -12.91 -14.52 7.15
N ARG A 135 -12.67 -14.04 8.38
CA ARG A 135 -12.33 -12.64 8.62
C ARG A 135 -11.16 -12.53 9.58
N PHE A 136 -10.32 -11.55 9.34
CA PHE A 136 -9.21 -11.24 10.23
C PHE A 136 -9.01 -9.73 10.41
N SER A 137 -8.36 -9.40 11.51
CA SER A 137 -7.77 -8.09 11.75
C SER A 137 -6.26 -8.27 11.89
N TYR A 138 -5.49 -7.41 11.24
CA TYR A 138 -4.04 -7.55 11.25
C TYR A 138 -3.35 -6.20 11.10
N ARG A 139 -2.23 -6.03 11.82
CA ARG A 139 -1.29 -4.93 11.61
C ARG A 139 -0.20 -5.37 10.66
N PHE A 140 -0.18 -4.79 9.46
CA PHE A 140 0.92 -4.89 8.51
C PHE A 140 2.00 -3.88 8.89
N SER A 141 3.27 -4.29 8.83
CA SER A 141 4.44 -3.44 9.09
C SER A 141 5.68 -4.05 8.43
N HIS A 142 6.84 -3.42 8.59
CA HIS A 142 8.11 -4.03 8.19
C HIS A 142 8.28 -5.44 8.81
N GLY A 143 8.71 -6.41 8.00
CA GLY A 143 8.80 -7.84 8.36
C GLY A 143 7.46 -8.58 8.45
N LEU A 144 6.33 -7.89 8.46
CA LEU A 144 4.97 -8.43 8.62
C LEU A 144 4.08 -8.07 7.42
N SER A 145 4.56 -8.41 6.22
CA SER A 145 3.98 -7.97 4.95
C SER A 145 2.79 -8.81 4.49
N ASN A 146 2.44 -9.91 5.16
CA ASN A 146 1.29 -10.73 4.78
C ASN A 146 0.48 -11.22 5.97
N SER A 147 -0.79 -11.53 5.70
CA SER A 147 -1.69 -12.22 6.62
C SER A 147 -2.79 -12.96 5.85
N GLY A 148 -3.32 -14.02 6.44
CA GLY A 148 -4.30 -14.89 5.79
C GLY A 148 -4.41 -16.25 6.46
N TYR A 149 -4.81 -17.25 5.69
CA TYR A 149 -5.15 -18.58 6.18
C TYR A 149 -4.39 -19.64 5.38
N ALA A 150 -3.59 -20.47 6.06
CA ALA A 150 -3.10 -21.70 5.42
C ALA A 150 -4.19 -22.72 5.25
N SER A 151 -4.91 -22.96 6.34
CA SER A 151 -6.01 -23.92 6.40
C SER A 151 -7.31 -23.21 6.09
N PHE A 152 -7.46 -22.67 4.87
CA PHE A 152 -8.70 -22.01 4.47
C PHE A 152 -9.76 -23.04 4.06
N VAL A 153 -9.41 -23.94 3.13
CA VAL A 153 -10.26 -25.07 2.70
C VAL A 153 -9.37 -26.25 2.34
N LYS A 154 -9.77 -27.48 2.70
CA LYS A 154 -9.04 -28.69 2.31
C LYS A 154 -9.05 -28.85 0.78
N MET A 155 -7.93 -29.26 0.18
CA MET A 155 -7.91 -29.50 -1.27
C MET A 155 -8.89 -30.60 -1.70
N SER A 156 -9.12 -31.61 -0.85
CA SER A 156 -10.12 -32.67 -1.06
C SER A 156 -11.57 -32.18 -1.05
N GLU A 157 -11.87 -31.07 -0.36
CA GLU A 157 -13.20 -30.44 -0.42
C GLU A 157 -13.41 -29.65 -1.72
N LEU A 158 -12.33 -29.23 -2.38
CA LEU A 158 -12.38 -28.52 -3.66
C LEU A 158 -12.35 -29.47 -4.86
N LEU A 159 -11.53 -30.52 -4.75
CA LEU A 159 -11.27 -31.54 -5.76
C LEU A 159 -11.85 -32.86 -5.24
N ALA A 160 -13.11 -33.17 -5.56
CA ALA A 160 -13.65 -34.49 -5.25
C ALA A 160 -12.81 -35.61 -5.93
N PRO A 161 -12.69 -36.81 -5.31
CA PRO A 161 -11.90 -37.90 -5.88
C PRO A 161 -12.35 -38.32 -7.29
N GLU A 162 -11.36 -38.71 -8.10
CA GLU A 162 -11.33 -38.92 -9.56
C GLU A 162 -12.49 -39.71 -10.21
N GLN A 163 -13.32 -40.42 -9.45
CA GLN A 163 -14.34 -41.31 -10.02
C GLN A 163 -15.57 -40.57 -10.56
N ALA A 164 -15.56 -39.24 -10.54
CA ALA A 164 -16.74 -38.51 -10.92
C ALA A 164 -16.42 -37.23 -11.68
N ARG A 165 -17.24 -36.98 -12.71
CA ARG A 165 -17.45 -35.69 -13.40
C ARG A 165 -17.97 -34.59 -12.43
N THR A 166 -17.54 -34.63 -11.15
CA THR A 166 -18.12 -34.00 -9.94
C THR A 166 -17.33 -32.80 -9.44
N ILE A 167 -16.13 -32.51 -9.95
CA ILE A 167 -15.41 -31.27 -9.59
C ILE A 167 -16.26 -30.03 -9.95
N ILE A 168 -17.03 -30.10 -11.04
CA ILE A 168 -18.01 -29.06 -11.43
C ILE A 168 -19.19 -29.01 -10.42
N ILE A 169 -19.52 -30.12 -9.75
CA ILE A 169 -20.75 -30.29 -8.94
C ILE A 169 -20.67 -29.59 -7.57
N ILE A 170 -19.50 -29.50 -6.94
CA ILE A 170 -19.36 -28.83 -5.63
C ILE A 170 -19.54 -27.31 -5.77
N GLY A 171 -19.31 -26.75 -6.96
CA GLY A 171 -19.64 -25.36 -7.30
C GLY A 171 -18.54 -24.33 -7.01
N TYR A 172 -17.43 -24.72 -6.38
CA TYR A 172 -16.29 -23.82 -6.16
C TYR A 172 -15.39 -23.67 -7.39
N ILE A 173 -15.19 -24.75 -8.14
CA ILE A 173 -14.37 -24.78 -9.36
C ILE A 173 -15.30 -24.87 -10.58
N LEU A 174 -15.15 -23.93 -11.51
CA LEU A 174 -15.83 -23.94 -12.80
C LEU A 174 -14.80 -23.63 -13.89
N ASN A 175 -14.69 -24.48 -14.90
CA ASN A 175 -13.72 -24.33 -16.00
C ASN A 175 -12.28 -24.15 -15.51
N ASN A 176 -11.90 -24.93 -14.49
CA ASN A 176 -10.60 -24.84 -13.82
C ASN A 176 -10.32 -23.48 -13.15
N THR A 177 -11.35 -22.70 -12.84
CA THR A 177 -11.26 -21.38 -12.22
C THR A 177 -11.96 -21.35 -10.86
N ILE A 178 -11.29 -20.81 -9.86
CA ILE A 178 -11.87 -20.47 -8.54
C ILE A 178 -12.17 -18.97 -8.50
N LYS A 179 -13.30 -18.59 -7.90
CA LYS A 179 -13.63 -17.17 -7.64
C LYS A 179 -13.46 -16.85 -6.16
N ILE A 180 -12.63 -15.85 -5.87
CA ILE A 180 -12.36 -15.37 -4.52
C ILE A 180 -12.82 -13.91 -4.45
N GLU A 181 -13.57 -13.60 -3.41
CA GLU A 181 -13.88 -12.24 -3.03
C GLU A 181 -13.04 -11.88 -1.80
N VAL A 182 -12.31 -10.78 -1.86
CA VAL A 182 -11.55 -10.24 -0.74
C VAL A 182 -11.95 -8.81 -0.51
N VAL A 183 -12.41 -8.50 0.70
CA VAL A 183 -12.69 -7.13 1.13
C VAL A 183 -11.54 -6.69 2.01
N ILE A 184 -10.79 -5.67 1.58
CA ILE A 184 -9.70 -5.09 2.37
C ILE A 184 -10.12 -3.70 2.82
N SER A 185 -10.13 -3.47 4.14
CA SER A 185 -10.36 -2.16 4.75
C SER A 185 -9.12 -1.70 5.51
N VAL A 186 -8.45 -0.65 5.03
CA VAL A 186 -7.27 -0.06 5.66
C VAL A 186 -7.70 1.02 6.65
N VAL A 187 -7.93 0.60 7.90
CA VAL A 187 -8.52 1.46 8.94
C VAL A 187 -7.57 2.57 9.36
N LYS A 188 -6.28 2.25 9.55
CA LYS A 188 -5.28 3.22 10.00
C LYS A 188 -3.97 3.01 9.25
N ILE A 189 -3.32 4.12 8.93
CA ILE A 189 -1.95 4.15 8.42
C ILE A 189 -1.16 5.07 9.34
N HIS A 190 0.06 4.65 9.68
CA HIS A 190 1.02 5.46 10.43
C HIS A 190 2.40 5.29 9.81
N GLY A 191 3.23 6.34 9.86
CA GLY A 191 4.62 6.28 9.38
C GLY A 191 4.81 6.11 7.87
N LEU A 192 3.71 6.08 7.09
CA LEU A 192 3.74 6.17 5.63
C LEU A 192 3.17 7.51 5.20
N THR A 193 3.79 8.13 4.20
CA THR A 193 3.17 9.20 3.45
C THR A 193 1.87 8.65 2.84
N PRO A 194 0.72 9.31 3.00
CA PRO A 194 -0.47 8.99 2.20
C PRO A 194 -0.08 8.93 0.71
N PRO A 195 -0.81 8.18 -0.15
CA PRO A 195 -0.56 8.18 -1.60
C PRO A 195 -0.38 9.61 -2.05
N ALA A 196 0.63 9.83 -2.91
CA ALA A 196 0.95 11.10 -3.54
C ALA A 196 -0.32 11.95 -3.66
N THR A 197 -0.49 12.88 -2.71
CA THR A 197 -1.65 13.75 -2.68
C THR A 197 -1.57 14.52 -3.98
N VAL A 198 -2.42 14.19 -4.94
CA VAL A 198 -2.52 15.01 -6.15
C VAL A 198 -3.20 16.27 -5.69
N TYR A 199 -2.42 17.35 -5.61
CA TYR A 199 -2.96 18.66 -5.26
C TYR A 199 -3.83 19.14 -6.42
N ASP A 200 -5.08 19.49 -6.12
CA ASP A 200 -5.93 20.17 -7.10
C ASP A 200 -5.57 21.66 -7.09
N PHE A 201 -4.82 22.10 -8.09
CA PHE A 201 -4.41 23.51 -8.24
C PHE A 201 -5.46 24.36 -8.96
N THR A 202 -6.63 23.79 -9.32
CA THR A 202 -7.73 24.55 -9.92
C THR A 202 -8.59 25.27 -8.90
N GLN A 203 -8.40 24.98 -7.61
CA GLN A 203 -9.11 25.60 -6.50
C GLN A 203 -8.12 26.02 -5.40
N PRO A 204 -8.44 27.08 -4.65
CA PRO A 204 -7.64 27.46 -3.50
C PRO A 204 -7.78 26.43 -2.37
N ILE A 205 -6.67 26.16 -1.68
CA ILE A 205 -6.66 25.43 -0.42
C ILE A 205 -6.77 26.44 0.71
N GLU A 206 -7.81 26.31 1.53
CA GLU A 206 -8.08 27.21 2.64
C GLU A 206 -6.83 27.39 3.53
N HIS A 207 -6.49 28.66 3.81
CA HIS A 207 -5.32 29.09 4.60
C HIS A 207 -3.93 28.74 4.04
N LEU A 208 -3.82 27.97 2.96
CA LEU A 208 -2.53 27.54 2.41
C LEU A 208 -2.21 28.15 1.04
N THR A 209 -3.23 28.58 0.30
CA THR A 209 -3.08 29.28 -0.98
C THR A 209 -3.03 30.80 -0.75
N ASP A 210 -2.01 31.46 -1.32
CA ASP A 210 -1.75 32.90 -1.19
C ASP A 210 -1.29 33.57 -2.51
N GLY A 211 -1.41 32.85 -3.64
CA GLY A 211 -1.16 33.38 -4.98
C GLY A 211 -1.88 32.63 -6.09
N ILE A 212 -2.11 33.32 -7.21
CA ILE A 212 -2.66 32.76 -8.43
C ILE A 212 -1.69 33.05 -9.58
N LEU A 213 -1.30 32.00 -10.30
CA LEU A 213 -0.53 32.11 -11.53
C LEU A 213 -1.44 31.79 -12.72
N ILE A 214 -1.38 32.59 -13.77
CA ILE A 214 -2.07 32.31 -15.03
C ILE A 214 -1.09 31.59 -15.96
N VAL A 215 -1.34 30.31 -16.25
CA VAL A 215 -0.46 29.46 -17.05
C VAL A 215 -1.25 28.91 -18.23
N GLY A 216 -0.82 29.21 -19.45
CA GLY A 216 -1.58 28.84 -20.66
C GLY A 216 -3.02 29.38 -20.64
N GLY A 217 -3.24 30.56 -20.05
CA GLY A 217 -4.55 31.19 -19.89
C GLY A 217 -5.45 30.57 -18.81
N LYS A 218 -4.95 29.62 -18.00
CA LYS A 218 -5.71 28.97 -16.91
C LYS A 218 -5.18 29.39 -15.54
N PRO A 219 -6.05 29.64 -14.55
CA PRO A 219 -5.63 29.94 -13.19
C PRO A 219 -5.07 28.70 -12.49
N VAL A 220 -3.98 28.91 -11.75
CA VAL A 220 -3.29 27.90 -10.94
C VAL A 220 -3.06 28.48 -9.55
N HIS A 221 -3.74 27.91 -8.56
CA HIS A 221 -3.70 28.33 -7.16
C HIS A 221 -2.46 27.75 -6.47
N ILE A 222 -1.62 28.60 -5.87
CA ILE A 222 -0.33 28.20 -5.29
C ILE A 222 -0.08 28.83 -3.90
N SER A 223 0.88 28.22 -3.18
CA SER A 223 1.62 28.80 -2.07
C SER A 223 2.92 29.46 -2.59
N LYS A 224 3.01 30.79 -2.48
CA LYS A 224 4.17 31.60 -2.87
C LYS A 224 5.43 31.16 -2.14
N GLN A 225 5.33 30.81 -0.86
CA GLN A 225 6.46 30.35 -0.05
C GLN A 225 7.08 29.07 -0.61
N ILE A 226 6.28 28.08 -1.02
CA ILE A 226 6.81 26.82 -1.57
C ILE A 226 7.60 27.08 -2.84
N LEU A 227 7.06 27.89 -3.76
CA LEU A 227 7.74 28.23 -5.01
C LEU A 227 9.01 29.05 -4.75
N ALA A 228 8.94 30.09 -3.93
CA ALA A 228 10.09 30.96 -3.60
C ALA A 228 11.22 30.20 -2.90
N THR A 229 10.90 29.28 -2.00
CA THR A 229 11.92 28.43 -1.33
C THR A 229 12.71 27.59 -2.34
N ASN A 230 12.09 27.21 -3.45
CA ASN A 230 12.68 26.34 -4.44
C ASN A 230 13.25 27.08 -5.66
N SER A 231 12.93 28.37 -5.82
CA SER A 231 13.27 29.14 -7.01
C SER A 231 13.57 30.60 -6.66
N PRO A 232 14.80 31.09 -6.92
CA PRO A 232 15.11 32.51 -6.74
C PRO A 232 14.32 33.39 -7.71
N VAL A 233 13.86 32.86 -8.85
CA VAL A 233 12.98 33.57 -9.78
C VAL A 233 11.64 33.86 -9.13
N PHE A 234 11.01 32.85 -8.52
CA PHE A 234 9.74 33.03 -7.80
C PHE A 234 9.91 33.85 -6.51
N GLU A 235 11.03 33.70 -5.80
CA GLU A 235 11.35 34.56 -4.64
C GLU A 235 11.41 36.03 -5.04
N ALA A 236 12.10 36.34 -6.15
CA ALA A 236 12.12 37.68 -6.71
C ALA A 236 10.72 38.15 -7.12
N LEU A 237 10.00 37.34 -7.89
CA LEU A 237 8.66 37.63 -8.41
C LEU A 237 7.66 38.00 -7.31
N PHE A 238 7.68 37.27 -6.19
CA PHE A 238 6.68 37.44 -5.14
C PHE A 238 7.11 38.40 -4.03
N PHE A 239 8.41 38.52 -3.73
CA PHE A 239 8.86 39.17 -2.48
C PHE A 239 9.85 40.32 -2.67
N ARG A 240 10.47 40.51 -3.85
CA ARG A 240 11.48 41.57 -4.06
C ARG A 240 10.93 42.89 -4.60
N GLY A 241 9.63 43.13 -4.43
CA GLY A 241 9.02 44.46 -4.64
C GLY A 241 8.75 44.85 -6.10
N PHE A 242 8.75 43.88 -7.03
CA PHE A 242 8.32 44.09 -8.41
C PHE A 242 6.82 44.46 -8.50
N ARG A 243 6.36 44.99 -9.65
CA ARG A 243 4.95 45.39 -9.81
C ARG A 243 4.02 44.19 -9.69
N GLU A 244 4.49 43.06 -10.19
CA GLU A 244 3.88 41.73 -10.20
C GLU A 244 3.62 41.23 -8.77
N ALA A 245 4.49 41.56 -7.81
CA ALA A 245 4.30 41.17 -6.40
C ALA A 245 3.02 41.75 -5.77
N LYS A 246 2.46 42.81 -6.37
CA LYS A 246 1.21 43.46 -5.93
C LYS A 246 -0.01 43.00 -6.72
N GLN A 247 0.14 42.14 -7.71
CA GLN A 247 -0.97 41.62 -8.51
C GLN A 247 -1.64 40.44 -7.80
N GLU A 248 -2.96 40.33 -7.97
CA GLU A 248 -3.72 39.18 -7.49
C GLU A 248 -3.44 37.94 -8.36
N GLU A 249 -3.27 38.15 -9.67
CA GLU A 249 -2.95 37.13 -10.67
C GLU A 249 -1.70 37.54 -11.44
N ILE A 250 -0.76 36.60 -11.60
CA ILE A 250 0.50 36.82 -12.34
C ILE A 250 0.58 35.86 -13.52
N GLU A 251 0.70 36.38 -14.73
CA GLU A 251 0.80 35.56 -15.94
C GLU A 251 2.21 35.00 -16.12
N LEU A 252 2.29 33.70 -16.43
CA LEU A 252 3.51 33.02 -16.86
C LEU A 252 3.42 32.69 -18.35
N GLU A 253 4.05 33.52 -19.16
CA GLU A 253 4.10 33.35 -20.61
C GLU A 253 4.97 32.15 -21.01
N GLU A 254 4.69 31.52 -22.16
CA GLU A 254 5.49 30.42 -22.73
C GLU A 254 5.69 29.19 -21.82
N VAL A 255 4.79 28.95 -20.87
CA VAL A 255 4.79 27.78 -19.99
C VAL A 255 3.60 26.90 -20.34
N ASP A 256 3.86 25.61 -20.59
CA ASP A 256 2.79 24.64 -20.77
C ASP A 256 2.10 24.34 -19.44
N TYR A 257 0.76 24.32 -19.46
CA TYR A 257 -0.05 24.15 -18.26
C TYR A 257 0.15 22.78 -17.61
N ASP A 258 0.14 21.70 -18.40
CA ASP A 258 0.21 20.34 -17.88
C ASP A 258 1.62 20.04 -17.34
N GLU A 259 2.65 20.52 -18.03
CA GLU A 259 4.03 20.45 -17.54
C GLU A 259 4.18 21.22 -16.21
N PHE A 260 3.64 22.44 -16.12
CA PHE A 260 3.73 23.25 -14.90
C PHE A 260 2.97 22.65 -13.71
N VAL A 261 1.79 22.08 -13.95
CA VAL A 261 1.06 21.33 -12.91
C VAL A 261 1.91 20.16 -12.40
N GLU A 262 2.57 19.42 -13.29
CA GLU A 262 3.47 18.34 -12.88
C GLU A 262 4.67 18.85 -12.06
N LEU A 263 5.24 20.01 -12.40
CA LEU A 263 6.27 20.66 -11.58
C LEU A 263 5.76 20.95 -10.17
N LEU A 264 4.55 21.52 -10.06
CA LEU A 264 3.94 21.81 -8.76
C LEU A 264 3.67 20.54 -7.97
N GLN A 265 3.16 19.47 -8.61
CA GLN A 265 3.04 18.16 -7.93
C GLN A 265 4.39 17.69 -7.39
N THR A 266 5.48 17.87 -8.16
CA THR A 266 6.83 17.52 -7.71
C THR A 266 7.31 18.33 -6.50
N LEU A 267 6.96 19.62 -6.42
CA LEU A 267 7.34 20.49 -5.31
C LEU A 267 6.50 20.25 -4.04
N TYR A 268 5.21 19.99 -4.19
CA TYR A 268 4.26 19.86 -3.07
C TYR A 268 4.23 18.44 -2.49
N VAL A 269 4.55 17.43 -3.31
CA VAL A 269 4.53 16.03 -2.89
C VAL A 269 5.97 15.53 -2.71
N PRO A 270 6.41 15.23 -1.47
CA PRO A 270 7.76 14.76 -1.19
C PRO A 270 8.18 13.55 -2.04
N ASP A 271 7.27 12.59 -2.22
CA ASP A 271 7.54 11.30 -2.86
C ASP A 271 7.08 11.19 -4.33
N LYS A 272 6.74 12.32 -4.99
CA LYS A 272 6.41 12.30 -6.43
C LYS A 272 7.59 11.76 -7.24
N GLU A 273 7.34 10.66 -7.96
CA GLU A 273 8.34 9.99 -8.79
C GLU A 273 8.71 10.82 -10.02
N ILE A 274 10.01 10.88 -10.30
CA ILE A 274 10.56 11.39 -11.55
C ILE A 274 10.98 10.19 -12.39
N ASN A 275 10.50 10.15 -13.63
CA ASN A 275 10.68 9.04 -14.56
C ASN A 275 11.03 9.58 -15.97
N PRO A 276 11.36 8.70 -16.93
CA PRO A 276 11.70 9.13 -18.28
C PRO A 276 10.58 9.85 -19.04
N THR A 277 9.32 9.85 -18.60
CA THR A 277 8.27 10.60 -19.30
C THR A 277 8.12 12.02 -18.78
N ASN A 278 8.53 12.30 -17.54
CA ASN A 278 8.40 13.63 -16.94
C ASN A 278 9.72 14.40 -16.74
N CYS A 279 10.86 13.70 -16.70
CA CYS A 279 12.11 14.32 -16.25
C CYS A 279 12.65 15.42 -17.18
N GLY A 280 12.40 15.33 -18.49
CA GLY A 280 12.88 16.29 -19.49
C GLY A 280 12.25 17.67 -19.33
N TYR A 281 10.92 17.75 -19.37
CA TYR A 281 10.22 19.02 -19.18
C TYR A 281 10.38 19.56 -17.75
N LEU A 282 10.43 18.69 -16.73
CA LEU A 282 10.72 19.10 -15.35
C LEU A 282 12.08 19.77 -15.24
N LEU A 283 13.10 19.26 -15.94
CA LEU A 283 14.42 19.88 -15.97
C LEU A 283 14.43 21.20 -16.73
N LYS A 284 13.71 21.27 -17.87
CA LYS A 284 13.55 22.52 -18.63
C LYS A 284 12.93 23.63 -17.77
N MET A 285 11.89 23.32 -17.01
CA MET A 285 11.30 24.28 -16.07
C MET A 285 12.24 24.59 -14.89
N ALA A 286 12.94 23.57 -14.36
CA ALA A 286 13.93 23.80 -13.31
C ALA A 286 15.03 24.76 -13.77
N ASP A 287 15.48 24.65 -15.02
CA ASP A 287 16.46 25.57 -15.60
C ASP A 287 15.87 26.98 -15.73
N ARG A 288 14.68 27.09 -16.34
CA ARG A 288 13.96 28.36 -16.51
C ARG A 288 13.74 29.11 -15.21
N PHE A 289 13.29 28.41 -14.17
CA PHE A 289 13.00 28.99 -12.86
C PHE A 289 14.18 28.89 -11.89
N GLN A 290 15.35 28.47 -12.35
CA GLN A 290 16.58 28.34 -11.54
C GLN A 290 16.41 27.47 -10.28
N MET A 291 15.65 26.38 -10.37
CA MET A 291 15.43 25.40 -9.31
C MET A 291 16.60 24.40 -9.24
N LYS A 292 17.67 24.78 -8.53
CA LYS A 292 18.95 24.07 -8.56
C LYS A 292 18.94 22.66 -7.97
N HIS A 293 18.08 22.37 -6.98
CA HIS A 293 18.19 21.12 -6.21
C HIS A 293 16.88 20.35 -6.05
N SER A 294 15.73 21.00 -6.09
CA SER A 294 14.43 20.41 -5.77
C SER A 294 14.06 19.22 -6.66
N ILE A 295 14.36 19.34 -7.96
CA ILE A 295 14.09 18.31 -8.97
C ILE A 295 15.20 17.25 -8.96
N LEU A 296 16.46 17.66 -8.86
CA LEU A 296 17.60 16.75 -8.94
C LEU A 296 17.71 15.83 -7.72
N LEU A 297 17.39 16.30 -6.51
CA LEU A 297 17.42 15.48 -5.28
C LEU A 297 16.49 14.26 -5.33
N LYS A 298 15.46 14.29 -6.20
CA LYS A 298 14.53 13.18 -6.41
C LYS A 298 15.07 12.12 -7.38
N LEU A 299 16.11 12.43 -8.14
CA LEU A 299 16.86 11.42 -8.91
C LEU A 299 17.78 10.66 -7.96
N GLN A 300 17.44 9.41 -7.67
CA GLN A 300 18.13 8.62 -6.65
C GLN A 300 19.16 7.63 -7.23
N LYS A 301 19.12 7.32 -8.53
CA LYS A 301 20.05 6.38 -9.16
C LYS A 301 20.86 7.04 -10.28
N PRO A 302 22.14 6.66 -10.46
CA PRO A 302 22.94 7.12 -11.60
C PRO A 302 22.29 6.85 -12.96
N SER A 303 21.56 5.73 -13.10
CA SER A 303 20.82 5.35 -14.31
C SER A 303 19.74 6.36 -14.69
N ASP A 304 19.12 7.01 -13.70
CA ASP A 304 18.04 7.97 -13.91
C ASP A 304 18.62 9.25 -14.54
N VAL A 305 19.81 9.66 -14.07
CA VAL A 305 20.53 10.82 -14.62
C VAL A 305 21.03 10.55 -16.05
N VAL A 306 21.52 9.34 -16.34
CA VAL A 306 21.91 8.95 -17.70
C VAL A 306 20.70 8.99 -18.65
N SER A 307 19.56 8.47 -18.21
CA SER A 307 18.32 8.47 -18.99
C SER A 307 17.86 9.89 -19.30
N LEU A 308 17.95 10.78 -18.32
CA LEU A 308 17.65 12.22 -18.45
C LEU A 308 18.59 12.91 -19.46
N LYS A 309 19.90 12.62 -19.43
CA LYS A 309 20.87 13.20 -20.37
C LYS A 309 20.61 12.83 -21.84
N ASN A 310 19.92 11.71 -22.09
CA ASN A 310 19.59 11.25 -23.43
C ASN A 310 18.30 11.86 -24.00
N GLN A 311 17.59 12.69 -23.22
CA GLN A 311 16.32 13.27 -23.67
C GLN A 311 16.51 14.47 -24.58
N ARG A 312 15.55 14.68 -25.49
CA ARG A 312 15.56 15.85 -26.40
C ARG A 312 15.54 17.16 -25.62
N ASP A 313 14.78 17.22 -24.54
CA ASP A 313 14.66 18.41 -23.69
C ASP A 313 15.93 18.73 -22.90
N TYR A 314 16.90 17.81 -22.83
CA TYR A 314 18.20 18.05 -22.20
C TYR A 314 19.13 18.91 -23.06
N VAL A 315 18.99 18.86 -24.38
CA VAL A 315 19.83 19.60 -25.33
C VAL A 315 19.79 21.12 -25.09
N PRO A 316 18.61 21.77 -24.99
CA PRO A 316 18.52 23.22 -24.80
C PRO A 316 18.81 23.70 -23.36
N ILE A 317 19.05 22.81 -22.40
CA ILE A 317 19.33 23.19 -21.00
C ILE A 317 20.63 24.00 -20.89
N SER A 318 20.63 25.01 -20.02
CA SER A 318 21.81 25.84 -19.77
C SER A 318 23.03 25.04 -19.29
N ASP A 319 24.23 25.50 -19.63
CA ASP A 319 25.48 24.85 -19.19
C ASP A 319 25.58 24.82 -17.65
N THR A 320 25.05 25.84 -16.97
CA THR A 320 24.96 25.88 -15.51
C THR A 320 24.15 24.71 -14.97
N MET A 321 22.96 24.44 -15.52
CA MET A 321 22.14 23.32 -15.07
C MET A 321 22.74 21.97 -15.49
N LYS A 322 23.35 21.87 -16.67
CA LYS A 322 24.10 20.66 -17.10
C LYS A 322 25.25 20.33 -16.14
N LEU A 323 25.94 21.35 -15.61
CA LEU A 323 26.97 21.20 -14.59
C LEU A 323 26.37 20.64 -13.29
N ILE A 324 25.29 21.22 -12.78
CA ILE A 324 24.62 20.76 -11.55
C ILE A 324 24.14 19.30 -11.70
N VAL A 325 23.56 18.95 -12.85
CA VAL A 325 23.16 17.57 -13.16
C VAL A 325 24.36 16.61 -13.10
N THR A 326 25.50 17.03 -13.63
CA THR A 326 26.73 16.21 -13.64
C THR A 326 27.33 16.08 -12.23
N GLU A 327 27.35 17.15 -11.44
CA GLU A 327 27.76 17.08 -10.03
C GLU A 327 26.86 16.16 -9.21
N HIS A 328 25.54 16.21 -9.45
CA HIS A 328 24.60 15.30 -8.79
C HIS A 328 24.86 13.84 -9.16
N GLN A 329 25.12 13.56 -10.44
CA GLN A 329 25.51 12.23 -10.91
C GLN A 329 26.75 11.70 -10.18
N LEU A 330 27.79 12.53 -10.05
CA LEU A 330 29.02 12.18 -9.32
C LEU A 330 28.73 11.85 -7.85
N LYS A 331 27.88 12.64 -7.18
CA LYS A 331 27.46 12.37 -5.80
C LYS A 331 26.75 11.03 -5.67
N LEU A 332 25.87 10.69 -6.61
CA LEU A 332 25.17 9.39 -6.63
C LEU A 332 26.13 8.23 -6.85
N MET A 333 27.11 8.37 -7.74
CA MET A 333 28.11 7.33 -8.02
C MET A 333 29.08 7.11 -6.83
N ASN A 334 29.36 8.14 -6.05
CA ASN A 334 30.26 8.08 -4.90
C ASN A 334 29.59 7.67 -3.58
N LYS A 335 28.26 7.46 -3.58
CA LYS A 335 27.52 6.98 -2.42
C LYS A 335 27.87 5.50 -2.21
N LYS A 336 28.68 5.19 -1.19
CA LYS A 336 28.99 3.80 -0.83
C LYS A 336 27.68 3.05 -0.50
N PRO A 337 27.55 1.78 -0.93
CA PRO A 337 26.34 0.98 -0.73
C PRO A 337 26.00 0.78 0.75
#